data_AF-A0A4U1JFI0-F1
#
_entry.id   AF-A0A4U1JFI0-F1
#
_cell.length_a   1.000
_cell.length_b   1.000
_cell.length_c   1.000
_cell.angle_alpha   90.00
_cell.angle_beta   90.00
_cell.angle_gamma   90.00
#
_symmetry.space_group_name_H-M   'P 1'
#
loop_
_entity.id
_entity.type
_entity.pdbx_description
1 polymer ?
#
loop_
_entity_poly.entity_id
_entity_poly.type
_entity_poly.pdbx_seq_one_letter_code
_entity_poly.pdbx_strand_id
1 'polypeptide(L)'
;MIARTRLASTIAPVLASIALLAGCGGAPSPMADPQAYAAARPEMVAPAAPPLQRSYFTKDVTGALTEQDLQTVLEAPIDLQLPARIGVIPLAEPFDPKGAPSLGLRNTASHHFAKALAGNPHFSQVTDISTDLPNVGGIEGLRVIAARYRLRYLVLYSERFEDSTHLNGWAWLYPTVIGMFLAPGVTVESQGIAQADFLDVRTGTILFSVTEPLQVSKKEQMIGAARSHRDEQGKIAADGARSLAKRVHVQTNALVAFAEATHGMQPRPKLLPPPVVASSPGTGVASEMGLAKP
;
A
#
# COMPACT_ATOMS: atom_id res chain seq x y z
N MET A 1 -39.79 26.92 38.47
CA MET A 1 -38.63 27.43 39.23
C MET A 1 -37.49 27.61 38.24
N ILE A 2 -37.02 28.84 38.09
CA ILE A 2 -36.15 29.31 37.00
C ILE A 2 -34.69 29.12 37.44
N ALA A 3 -33.88 28.43 36.65
CA ALA A 3 -32.42 28.49 36.75
C ALA A 3 -31.84 28.71 35.35
N ARG A 4 -31.60 29.99 35.05
CA ARG A 4 -30.79 30.47 33.93
C ARG A 4 -29.32 30.34 34.35
N THR A 5 -28.49 29.71 33.54
CA THR A 5 -27.03 29.89 33.62
C THR A 5 -26.52 30.35 32.27
N ARG A 6 -25.97 31.57 32.27
CA ARG A 6 -25.44 32.32 31.13
C ARG A 6 -23.96 31.97 30.90
N LEU A 7 -23.58 31.96 29.62
CA LEU A 7 -22.37 32.51 28.98
C LEU A 7 -21.04 32.62 29.76
N ALA A 8 -20.01 32.01 29.20
CA ALA A 8 -18.69 32.62 28.92
C ALA A 8 -18.02 31.72 27.84
N SER A 9 -17.79 32.13 26.59
CA SER A 9 -16.93 33.21 26.08
C SER A 9 -15.51 33.14 26.61
N THR A 10 -14.65 32.37 25.96
CA THR A 10 -13.21 32.67 25.83
C THR A 10 -12.72 32.25 24.45
N ILE A 11 -12.73 33.23 23.56
CA ILE A 11 -11.95 33.26 22.32
C ILE A 11 -10.48 33.40 22.75
N ALA A 12 -9.62 32.47 22.34
CA ALA A 12 -8.18 32.60 22.49
C ALA A 12 -7.56 32.94 21.12
N PRO A 13 -7.13 34.19 20.89
CA PRO A 13 -6.24 34.51 19.79
C PRO A 13 -4.79 34.38 20.28
N VAL A 14 -4.07 33.35 19.86
CA VAL A 14 -2.61 33.31 19.98
C VAL A 14 -2.04 33.81 18.65
N LEU A 15 -1.90 35.12 18.60
CA LEU A 15 -1.25 35.88 17.54
C LEU A 15 -0.13 36.66 18.23
N ALA A 16 1.11 36.21 18.05
CA ALA A 16 2.32 37.05 17.90
C ALA A 16 3.61 36.28 18.25
N SER A 17 4.62 36.55 17.43
CA SER A 17 6.05 36.52 17.75
C SER A 17 6.76 35.17 17.55
N ILE A 18 7.53 35.04 16.47
CA ILE A 18 9.00 35.16 16.50
C ILE A 18 9.47 35.25 15.04
N ALA A 19 9.79 36.48 14.64
CA ALA A 19 10.79 36.75 13.63
C ALA A 19 12.18 36.54 14.25
N LEU A 20 13.17 36.28 13.39
CA LEU A 20 14.62 36.14 13.65
C LEU A 20 15.08 34.69 13.90
N LEU A 21 15.77 34.15 12.89
CA LEU A 21 17.16 33.65 12.97
C LEU A 21 17.55 33.25 11.53
N ALA A 22 18.25 34.15 10.83
CA ALA A 22 19.69 34.08 10.60
C ALA A 22 20.06 33.06 9.49
N GLY A 23 20.47 33.64 8.35
CA GLY A 23 21.04 32.88 7.24
C GLY A 23 22.35 32.21 7.62
N CYS A 24 22.51 30.96 7.19
CA CYS A 24 23.80 30.32 7.06
C CYS A 24 24.25 30.48 5.61
N GLY A 25 25.23 31.35 5.39
CA GLY A 25 25.99 31.38 4.14
C GLY A 25 26.78 30.09 4.01
N GLY A 26 26.47 29.30 2.98
CA GLY A 26 27.30 28.18 2.55
C GLY A 26 28.54 28.73 1.84
N ALA A 27 29.71 28.51 2.43
CA ALA A 27 31.00 28.79 1.80
C ALA A 27 31.12 28.03 0.46
N PRO A 28 31.70 28.63 -0.60
CA PRO A 28 32.09 27.89 -1.78
C PRO A 28 33.15 26.85 -1.38
N SER A 29 32.87 25.59 -1.67
CA SER A 29 33.85 24.52 -1.50
C SER A 29 35.07 24.81 -2.39
N PRO A 30 36.30 24.65 -1.87
CA PRO A 30 37.49 24.73 -2.70
C PRO A 30 37.41 23.63 -3.77
N MET A 31 37.58 24.03 -5.03
CA MET A 31 37.80 23.13 -6.16
C MET A 31 39.02 22.26 -5.82
N ALA A 32 38.76 21.02 -5.44
CA ALA A 32 39.77 19.98 -5.43
C ALA A 32 39.94 19.50 -6.87
N ASP A 33 41.13 19.76 -7.39
CA ASP A 33 41.67 19.27 -8.67
C ASP A 33 41.51 17.75 -8.80
N PRO A 34 40.80 17.21 -9.82
CA PRO A 34 40.84 15.79 -10.12
C PRO A 34 41.79 15.54 -11.29
N GLN A 35 43.08 15.77 -11.06
CA GLN A 35 44.17 15.29 -11.94
C GLN A 35 45.04 14.32 -11.12
N ALA A 36 44.50 13.14 -10.82
CA ALA A 36 45.29 12.03 -10.28
C ALA A 36 44.70 10.70 -10.74
N TYR A 37 45.21 10.23 -11.89
CA TYR A 37 45.43 8.85 -12.29
C TYR A 37 44.76 7.76 -11.41
N ALA A 38 43.55 7.36 -11.79
CA ALA A 38 43.12 5.98 -11.61
C ALA A 38 43.07 5.35 -12.99
N ALA A 39 44.11 4.58 -13.31
CA ALA A 39 44.11 3.70 -14.46
C ALA A 39 42.86 2.83 -14.39
N ALA A 40 41.92 3.08 -15.29
CA ALA A 40 40.74 2.27 -15.48
C ALA A 40 41.21 0.85 -15.81
N ARG A 41 41.17 -0.05 -14.82
CA ARG A 41 41.11 -1.47 -15.12
C ARG A 41 39.89 -1.66 -16.02
N PRO A 42 40.00 -2.42 -17.13
CA PRO A 42 38.82 -2.86 -17.84
C PRO A 42 38.00 -3.68 -16.85
N GLU A 43 36.99 -3.05 -16.27
CA GLU A 43 35.97 -3.70 -15.47
C GLU A 43 35.33 -4.69 -16.46
N MET A 44 35.60 -5.98 -16.26
CA MET A 44 34.92 -7.03 -17.01
C MET A 44 33.45 -6.89 -16.68
N VAL A 45 32.76 -6.20 -17.59
CA VAL A 45 31.32 -5.99 -17.65
C VAL A 45 30.64 -7.34 -17.47
N ALA A 46 30.22 -7.65 -16.25
CA ALA A 46 29.42 -8.83 -15.99
C ALA A 46 28.11 -8.67 -16.77
N PRO A 47 27.65 -9.69 -17.51
CA PRO A 47 26.38 -9.61 -18.22
C PRO A 47 25.27 -9.36 -17.19
N ALA A 48 24.42 -8.38 -17.47
CA ALA A 48 23.28 -8.07 -16.61
C ALA A 48 22.39 -9.33 -16.45
N ALA A 49 21.92 -9.56 -15.22
CA ALA A 49 21.08 -10.72 -14.92
C ALA A 49 19.83 -10.73 -15.81
N PRO A 50 19.44 -11.88 -16.38
CA PRO A 50 18.25 -11.97 -17.22
C PRO A 50 16.97 -11.76 -16.38
N PRO A 51 15.90 -11.18 -16.95
CA PRO A 51 14.63 -11.00 -16.26
C PRO A 51 13.96 -12.34 -15.93
N LEU A 52 13.19 -12.39 -14.84
CA LEU A 52 12.49 -13.62 -14.41
C LEU A 52 11.55 -14.13 -15.50
N GLN A 53 11.77 -15.35 -15.98
CA GLN A 53 10.91 -15.95 -17.00
C GLN A 53 9.73 -16.74 -16.43
N ARG A 54 9.80 -17.16 -15.16
CA ARG A 54 8.78 -17.96 -14.47
C ARG A 54 8.51 -17.45 -13.07
N SER A 55 7.37 -17.85 -12.51
CA SER A 55 7.08 -17.63 -11.09
C SER A 55 7.86 -18.60 -10.22
N TYR A 56 8.40 -18.09 -9.12
CA TYR A 56 9.02 -18.88 -8.05
C TYR A 56 8.08 -19.07 -6.85
N PHE A 57 6.89 -18.44 -6.88
CA PHE A 57 5.90 -18.50 -5.80
C PHE A 57 4.94 -19.69 -5.92
N THR A 58 5.17 -20.57 -6.90
CA THR A 58 4.42 -21.80 -7.06
C THR A 58 4.74 -22.75 -5.90
N LYS A 59 3.72 -23.30 -5.24
CA LYS A 59 3.92 -24.29 -4.17
C LYS A 59 4.64 -25.50 -4.74
N ASP A 60 5.92 -25.68 -4.41
CA ASP A 60 6.53 -27.01 -4.46
C ASP A 60 5.88 -27.90 -3.39
N VAL A 61 6.18 -29.19 -3.35
CA VAL A 61 5.59 -30.17 -2.39
C VAL A 61 5.76 -29.73 -0.92
N THR A 62 6.74 -28.86 -0.64
CA THR A 62 7.01 -28.25 0.67
C THR A 62 6.40 -26.86 0.86
N GLY A 63 5.95 -26.20 -0.22
CA GLY A 63 5.30 -24.89 -0.20
C GLY A 63 6.18 -23.71 0.24
N ALA A 64 7.50 -23.90 0.39
CA ALA A 64 8.43 -22.88 0.87
C ALA A 64 9.42 -22.45 -0.22
N LEU A 65 9.61 -21.15 -0.39
CA LEU A 65 10.69 -20.57 -1.21
C LEU A 65 12.04 -20.83 -0.53
N THR A 66 13.03 -21.26 -1.32
CA THR A 66 14.41 -21.34 -0.82
C THR A 66 15.03 -19.94 -0.78
N GLU A 67 16.04 -19.74 0.06
CA GLU A 67 16.78 -18.47 0.11
C GLU A 67 17.41 -18.11 -1.24
N GLN A 68 17.88 -19.12 -1.98
CA GLN A 68 18.43 -18.94 -3.31
C GLN A 68 17.37 -18.46 -4.32
N ASP A 69 16.13 -18.97 -4.23
CA ASP A 69 15.04 -18.50 -5.07
C ASP A 69 14.67 -17.05 -4.72
N LEU A 70 14.64 -16.70 -3.43
CA LEU A 70 14.42 -15.32 -2.99
C LEU A 70 15.51 -14.38 -3.53
N GLN A 71 16.78 -14.75 -3.40
CA GLN A 71 17.88 -13.96 -3.92
C GLN A 71 17.77 -13.79 -5.45
N THR A 72 17.41 -14.85 -6.17
CA THR A 72 17.17 -14.79 -7.62
C THR A 72 16.03 -13.83 -7.98
N VAL A 73 14.93 -13.85 -7.22
CA VAL A 73 13.78 -12.94 -7.44
C VAL A 73 14.16 -11.49 -7.16
N LEU A 74 14.97 -11.25 -6.12
CA LEU A 74 15.39 -9.90 -5.72
C LEU A 74 16.46 -9.29 -6.63
N GLU A 75 17.33 -10.11 -7.22
CA GLU A 75 18.39 -9.66 -8.13
C GLU A 75 17.89 -9.46 -9.57
N ALA A 76 16.78 -10.10 -9.94
CA ALA A 76 16.28 -10.05 -11.30
C ALA A 76 15.65 -8.68 -11.63
N PRO A 77 15.96 -8.11 -12.80
CA PRO A 77 15.37 -6.85 -13.22
C PRO A 77 13.88 -6.98 -13.51
N ILE A 78 13.14 -5.89 -13.28
CA ILE A 78 11.71 -5.81 -13.58
C ILE A 78 11.53 -5.65 -15.10
N ASP A 79 10.93 -6.66 -15.74
CA ASP A 79 10.59 -6.65 -17.18
C ASP A 79 9.16 -6.11 -17.40
N LEU A 80 9.04 -4.78 -17.44
CA LEU A 80 7.79 -4.11 -17.77
C LEU A 80 7.56 -4.13 -19.28
N GLN A 81 6.45 -4.72 -19.70
CA GLN A 81 6.00 -4.69 -21.09
C GLN A 81 4.68 -3.95 -21.17
N LEU A 82 4.78 -2.61 -21.17
CA LEU A 82 3.66 -1.69 -21.31
C LEU A 82 3.73 -1.04 -22.71
N PRO A 83 2.59 -0.71 -23.34
CA PRO A 83 1.24 -0.84 -22.82
C PRO A 83 0.70 -2.28 -22.81
N ALA A 84 -0.08 -2.65 -21.78
CA ALA A 84 -0.59 -4.02 -21.60
C ALA A 84 -2.08 -4.10 -21.27
N ARG A 85 -2.65 -5.30 -21.47
CA ARG A 85 -4.00 -5.65 -21.04
C ARG A 85 -4.00 -5.98 -19.55
N ILE A 86 -4.83 -5.27 -18.79
CA ILE A 86 -4.92 -5.35 -17.34
C ILE A 86 -6.29 -5.91 -16.94
N GLY A 87 -6.29 -6.81 -15.97
CA GLY A 87 -7.50 -7.28 -15.30
C GLY A 87 -7.66 -6.65 -13.93
N VAL A 88 -8.84 -6.16 -13.60
CA VAL A 88 -9.19 -5.75 -12.24
C VAL A 88 -9.95 -6.89 -11.59
N ILE A 89 -9.47 -7.38 -10.46
CA ILE A 89 -10.08 -8.48 -9.71
C ILE A 89 -10.55 -7.95 -8.34
N PRO A 90 -11.86 -7.96 -8.05
CA PRO A 90 -12.35 -7.68 -6.71
C PRO A 90 -12.02 -8.85 -5.79
N LEU A 91 -11.41 -8.55 -4.65
CA LEU A 91 -11.20 -9.47 -3.55
C LEU A 91 -12.18 -9.13 -2.42
N ALA A 92 -12.75 -10.17 -1.80
CA ALA A 92 -13.57 -10.03 -0.60
C ALA A 92 -12.73 -9.65 0.63
N GLU A 93 -11.45 -10.03 0.62
CA GLU A 93 -10.48 -9.70 1.64
C GLU A 93 -9.18 -9.23 0.98
N PRO A 94 -8.38 -8.35 1.63
CA PRO A 94 -7.02 -8.04 1.24
C PRO A 94 -6.23 -9.30 0.94
N PHE A 95 -5.38 -9.21 -0.08
CA PHE A 95 -4.63 -10.35 -0.55
C PHE A 95 -3.71 -10.91 0.55
N ASP A 96 -3.97 -12.15 0.98
CA ASP A 96 -3.07 -12.94 1.80
C ASP A 96 -2.32 -13.94 0.91
N PRO A 97 -0.98 -13.85 0.78
CA PRO A 97 -0.21 -14.78 -0.03
C PRO A 97 -0.26 -16.23 0.47
N LYS A 98 -0.59 -16.46 1.75
CA LYS A 98 -0.70 -17.80 2.34
C LYS A 98 -2.11 -18.39 2.16
N GLY A 99 -3.11 -17.53 2.03
CA GLY A 99 -4.52 -17.88 1.92
C GLY A 99 -4.99 -18.17 0.50
N ALA A 100 -6.21 -18.71 0.38
CA ALA A 100 -6.91 -18.71 -0.90
C ALA A 100 -7.47 -17.28 -1.13
N PRO A 101 -7.25 -16.65 -2.31
CA PRO A 101 -7.85 -15.37 -2.60
C PRO A 101 -9.36 -15.56 -2.61
N SER A 102 -10.02 -14.89 -1.69
CA SER A 102 -11.47 -14.83 -1.67
C SER A 102 -11.89 -13.83 -2.74
N LEU A 103 -12.39 -14.31 -3.87
CA LEU A 103 -12.91 -13.45 -4.93
C LEU A 103 -14.21 -12.83 -4.44
N GLY A 104 -14.26 -11.50 -4.44
CA GLY A 104 -15.47 -10.76 -4.07
C GLY A 104 -16.54 -10.93 -5.14
N LEU A 105 -17.80 -11.02 -4.71
CA LEU A 105 -18.92 -10.77 -5.61
C LEU A 105 -18.78 -9.36 -6.18
N ARG A 106 -19.19 -9.20 -7.44
CA ARG A 106 -19.03 -7.97 -8.20
C ARG A 106 -19.58 -6.77 -7.41
N ASN A 107 -18.69 -5.86 -7.03
CA ASN A 107 -19.04 -4.65 -6.30
C ASN A 107 -19.07 -3.45 -7.25
N THR A 108 -20.00 -2.51 -7.04
CA THR A 108 -20.08 -1.27 -7.79
C THR A 108 -18.77 -0.48 -7.71
N ALA A 109 -18.08 -0.52 -6.55
CA ALA A 109 -16.81 0.17 -6.35
C ALA A 109 -15.69 -0.39 -7.25
N SER A 110 -15.56 -1.71 -7.38
CA SER A 110 -14.56 -2.33 -8.26
C SER A 110 -14.83 -2.01 -9.73
N HIS A 111 -16.10 -1.95 -10.13
CA HIS A 111 -16.49 -1.51 -11.47
C HIS A 111 -16.11 -0.05 -11.73
N HIS A 112 -16.41 0.85 -10.79
CA HIS A 112 -16.00 2.26 -10.88
C HIS A 112 -14.49 2.42 -10.90
N PHE A 113 -13.75 1.62 -10.14
CA PHE A 113 -12.29 1.58 -10.13
C PHE A 113 -11.76 1.15 -11.51
N ALA A 114 -12.25 0.04 -12.07
CA ALA A 114 -11.85 -0.41 -13.41
C ALA A 114 -12.15 0.62 -14.50
N LYS A 115 -13.31 1.27 -14.43
CA LYS A 115 -13.68 2.36 -15.35
C LYS A 115 -12.78 3.58 -15.20
N ALA A 116 -12.38 3.94 -13.98
CA ALA A 116 -11.46 5.06 -13.72
C ALA A 116 -10.00 4.73 -14.09
N LEU A 117 -9.64 3.45 -14.07
CA LEU A 117 -8.35 2.98 -14.57
C LEU A 117 -8.27 3.03 -16.09
N ALA A 118 -9.40 2.85 -16.79
CA ALA A 118 -9.47 3.02 -18.23
C ALA A 118 -9.14 4.47 -18.61
N GLY A 119 -8.02 4.69 -19.29
CA GLY A 119 -7.53 6.01 -19.66
C GLY A 119 -6.04 6.24 -19.38
N ASN A 120 -5.37 5.34 -18.64
CA ASN A 120 -3.92 5.37 -18.54
C ASN A 120 -3.27 5.00 -19.89
N PRO A 121 -2.29 5.78 -20.41
CA PRO A 121 -1.60 5.46 -21.67
C PRO A 121 -0.83 4.12 -21.63
N HIS A 122 -0.48 3.63 -20.44
CA HIS A 122 0.22 2.35 -20.26
C HIS A 122 -0.74 1.15 -20.22
N PHE A 123 -2.06 1.36 -20.23
CA PHE A 123 -3.04 0.27 -20.24
C PHE A 123 -3.75 0.23 -21.59
N SER A 124 -3.48 -0.81 -22.37
CA SER A 124 -4.12 -0.98 -23.69
C SER A 124 -5.59 -1.38 -23.58
N GLN A 125 -5.92 -2.16 -22.55
CA GLN A 125 -7.29 -2.54 -22.22
C GLN A 125 -7.41 -2.81 -20.72
N VAL A 126 -8.47 -2.31 -20.09
CA VAL A 126 -8.83 -2.63 -18.71
C VAL A 126 -10.08 -3.49 -18.71
N THR A 127 -10.00 -4.68 -18.11
CA THR A 127 -11.13 -5.61 -18.01
C THR A 127 -11.52 -5.77 -16.55
N ASP A 128 -12.77 -5.47 -16.23
CA ASP A 128 -13.37 -5.79 -14.93
C ASP A 128 -13.70 -7.28 -14.88
N ILE A 129 -12.98 -8.03 -14.04
CA ILE A 129 -13.10 -9.48 -13.93
C ILE A 129 -14.03 -9.81 -12.77
N SER A 130 -15.24 -10.22 -13.12
CA SER A 130 -16.18 -10.83 -12.18
C SER A 130 -16.51 -12.23 -12.68
N THR A 131 -15.95 -13.26 -12.07
CA THR A 131 -16.17 -14.64 -12.51
C THR A 131 -16.32 -15.54 -11.31
N ASP A 132 -17.35 -16.38 -11.34
CA ASP A 132 -17.57 -17.49 -10.40
C ASP A 132 -16.86 -18.78 -10.87
N LEU A 133 -15.91 -18.68 -11.80
CA LEU A 133 -15.19 -19.84 -12.32
C LEU A 133 -14.41 -20.53 -11.20
N PRO A 134 -14.33 -21.87 -11.22
CA PRO A 134 -13.57 -22.63 -10.23
C PRO A 134 -12.11 -22.19 -10.27
N ASN A 135 -11.64 -21.67 -9.15
CA ASN A 135 -10.30 -21.14 -9.02
C ASN A 135 -9.52 -21.98 -8.03
N VAL A 136 -8.38 -22.52 -8.47
CA VAL A 136 -7.38 -23.07 -7.54
C VAL A 136 -6.91 -21.91 -6.68
N GLY A 137 -6.94 -22.03 -5.35
CA GLY A 137 -6.55 -20.92 -4.48
C GLY A 137 -5.10 -20.44 -4.71
N GLY A 138 -4.73 -19.33 -4.07
CA GLY A 138 -3.44 -18.66 -4.17
C GLY A 138 -3.20 -17.88 -5.47
N ILE A 139 -1.92 -17.56 -5.70
CA ILE A 139 -1.42 -16.86 -6.88
C ILE A 139 -1.69 -17.66 -8.17
N GLU A 140 -1.64 -18.99 -8.10
CA GLU A 140 -1.87 -19.84 -9.29
C GLU A 140 -3.29 -19.69 -9.85
N GLY A 141 -4.30 -19.50 -8.98
CA GLY A 141 -5.66 -19.19 -9.45
C GLY A 141 -5.73 -17.86 -10.19
N LEU A 142 -5.08 -16.84 -9.64
CA LEU A 142 -4.98 -15.54 -10.30
C LEU A 142 -4.30 -15.65 -11.66
N ARG A 143 -3.28 -16.51 -11.78
CA ARG A 143 -2.61 -16.79 -13.06
C ARG A 143 -3.50 -17.53 -14.06
N VAL A 144 -4.27 -18.51 -13.61
CA VAL A 144 -5.25 -19.21 -14.46
C VAL A 144 -6.32 -18.24 -14.97
N ILE A 145 -6.85 -17.36 -14.11
CA ILE A 145 -7.79 -16.30 -14.51
C ILE A 145 -7.13 -15.37 -15.52
N ALA A 146 -5.95 -14.85 -15.23
CA ALA A 146 -5.24 -13.96 -16.14
C ALA A 146 -4.99 -14.60 -17.51
N ALA A 147 -4.58 -15.87 -17.54
CA ALA A 147 -4.37 -16.62 -18.77
C ALA A 147 -5.65 -16.75 -19.61
N ARG A 148 -6.81 -17.01 -18.98
CA ARG A 148 -8.11 -17.10 -19.67
C ARG A 148 -8.48 -15.79 -20.36
N TYR A 149 -8.19 -14.66 -19.73
CA TYR A 149 -8.44 -13.34 -20.31
C TYR A 149 -7.26 -12.82 -21.15
N ARG A 150 -6.16 -13.59 -21.28
CA ARG A 150 -4.89 -13.19 -21.92
C ARG A 150 -4.37 -11.85 -21.38
N LEU A 151 -4.25 -11.77 -20.07
CA LEU A 151 -3.80 -10.61 -19.31
C LEU A 151 -2.37 -10.82 -18.84
N ARG A 152 -1.60 -9.73 -18.85
CA ARG A 152 -0.21 -9.75 -18.36
C ARG A 152 -0.10 -9.26 -16.93
N TYR A 153 -0.94 -8.31 -16.55
CA TYR A 153 -0.96 -7.75 -15.21
C TYR A 153 -2.38 -7.82 -14.65
N LEU A 154 -2.45 -7.96 -13.34
CA LEU A 154 -3.68 -7.89 -12.57
C LEU A 154 -3.60 -6.74 -11.58
N VAL A 155 -4.74 -6.09 -11.34
CA VAL A 155 -4.92 -5.17 -10.23
C VAL A 155 -5.89 -5.83 -9.27
N LEU A 156 -5.39 -6.24 -8.11
CA LEU A 156 -6.21 -6.82 -7.05
C LEU A 156 -6.82 -5.68 -6.25
N TYR A 157 -8.13 -5.55 -6.29
CA TYR A 157 -8.88 -4.50 -5.60
C TYR A 157 -9.57 -5.09 -4.38
N SER A 158 -9.33 -4.55 -3.20
CA SER A 158 -10.05 -4.93 -1.98
C SER A 158 -10.54 -3.71 -1.24
N GLU A 159 -11.69 -3.80 -0.61
CA GLU A 159 -12.20 -2.79 0.30
C GLU A 159 -12.56 -3.44 1.63
N ARG A 160 -12.32 -2.70 2.72
CA ARG A 160 -12.78 -3.07 4.05
C ARG A 160 -13.44 -1.86 4.69
N PHE A 161 -14.63 -2.07 5.24
CA PHE A 161 -15.33 -1.10 6.06
C PHE A 161 -15.47 -1.67 7.48
N GLU A 162 -15.23 -0.81 8.46
CA GLU A 162 -15.48 -1.04 9.86
C GLU A 162 -16.59 -0.08 10.30
N ASP A 163 -17.73 -0.66 10.63
CA ASP A 163 -18.90 0.10 11.03
C ASP A 163 -18.89 0.29 12.55
N SER A 164 -18.84 1.55 12.97
CA SER A 164 -18.99 1.95 14.35
C SER A 164 -20.35 2.61 14.55
N THR A 165 -21.17 2.02 15.43
CA THR A 165 -22.46 2.60 15.81
C THR A 165 -22.37 3.11 17.23
N HIS A 166 -22.60 4.41 17.41
CA HIS A 166 -22.62 5.02 18.74
C HIS A 166 -23.96 5.70 19.02
N LEU A 167 -24.47 5.49 20.23
CA LEU A 167 -25.63 6.21 20.75
C LEU A 167 -25.22 7.67 20.94
N ASN A 168 -25.94 8.58 20.30
CA ASN A 168 -25.63 10.00 20.45
C ASN A 168 -26.38 10.60 21.65
N GLY A 169 -26.09 11.85 21.98
CA GLY A 169 -26.73 12.58 23.08
C GLY A 169 -28.23 12.82 22.91
N TRP A 170 -28.89 12.31 21.86
CA TRP A 170 -30.36 12.31 21.73
C TRP A 170 -30.97 10.97 22.14
N ALA A 171 -30.17 9.92 22.34
CA ALA A 171 -30.64 8.60 22.75
C ALA A 171 -31.38 8.62 24.10
N TRP A 172 -31.14 9.61 24.97
CA TRP A 172 -31.89 9.76 26.22
C TRP A 172 -33.37 10.11 26.02
N LEU A 173 -33.76 10.57 24.82
CA LEU A 173 -35.17 10.84 24.49
C LEU A 173 -35.93 9.59 24.07
N TYR A 174 -35.25 8.48 23.78
CA TYR A 174 -35.89 7.22 23.37
C TYR A 174 -36.89 6.62 24.35
N PRO A 175 -36.77 6.77 25.68
CA PRO A 175 -37.83 6.37 26.60
C PRO A 175 -39.16 7.11 26.39
N THR A 176 -39.15 8.24 25.67
CA THR A 176 -40.37 9.01 25.39
C THR A 176 -41.00 8.59 24.06
N VAL A 177 -42.34 8.51 24.01
CA VAL A 177 -43.08 8.22 22.76
C VAL A 177 -42.70 9.21 21.65
N ILE A 178 -42.52 10.48 22.00
CA ILE A 178 -42.12 11.54 21.06
C ILE A 178 -40.70 11.29 20.54
N GLY A 179 -39.75 11.00 21.43
CA GLY A 179 -38.36 10.74 21.05
C GLY A 179 -38.19 9.47 20.22
N MET A 180 -39.03 8.45 20.43
CA MET A 180 -39.02 7.23 19.64
C MET A 180 -39.29 7.48 18.14
N PHE A 181 -40.10 8.50 17.80
CA PHE A 181 -40.44 8.81 16.41
C PHE A 181 -39.63 9.97 15.80
N LEU A 182 -39.11 10.89 16.62
CA LEU A 182 -38.52 12.15 16.13
C LEU A 182 -37.01 12.29 16.36
N ALA A 183 -36.43 11.60 17.36
CA ALA A 183 -35.04 11.79 17.70
C ALA A 183 -34.11 10.95 16.80
N PRO A 184 -33.17 11.56 16.05
CA PRO A 184 -32.10 10.81 15.40
C PRO A 184 -31.12 10.38 16.51
N GLY A 185 -31.36 9.24 17.13
CA GLY A 185 -30.57 8.79 18.28
C GLY A 185 -29.37 7.90 17.94
N VAL A 186 -29.15 7.61 16.65
CA VAL A 186 -27.98 6.86 16.19
C VAL A 186 -27.16 7.71 15.21
N THR A 187 -25.87 7.80 15.48
CA THR A 187 -24.90 8.24 14.48
C THR A 187 -24.19 6.99 14.00
N VAL A 188 -24.22 6.77 12.69
CA VAL A 188 -23.49 5.66 12.08
C VAL A 188 -22.27 6.26 11.42
N GLU A 189 -21.10 5.84 11.90
CA GLU A 189 -19.81 6.21 11.32
C GLU A 189 -19.15 4.95 10.80
N SER A 190 -18.83 4.96 9.51
CA SER A 190 -18.10 3.88 8.85
C SER A 190 -16.73 4.40 8.45
N GLN A 191 -15.70 3.71 8.91
CA GLN A 191 -14.32 3.98 8.52
C GLN A 191 -13.84 2.78 7.70
N GLY A 192 -13.21 3.03 6.56
CA GLY A 192 -12.77 1.97 5.67
C GLY A 192 -11.46 2.27 4.98
N ILE A 193 -10.95 1.28 4.29
CA ILE A 193 -9.74 1.36 3.48
C ILE A 193 -10.00 0.62 2.17
N ALA A 194 -9.79 1.30 1.05
CA ALA A 194 -9.66 0.66 -0.26
C ALA A 194 -8.18 0.44 -0.57
N GLN A 195 -7.84 -0.72 -1.11
CA GLN A 195 -6.48 -1.09 -1.48
C GLN A 195 -6.47 -1.65 -2.91
N ALA A 196 -5.41 -1.31 -3.65
CA ALA A 196 -5.11 -1.89 -4.95
C ALA A 196 -3.67 -2.39 -5.01
N ASP A 197 -3.48 -3.66 -5.35
CA ASP A 197 -2.16 -4.29 -5.55
C ASP A 197 -1.94 -4.57 -7.04
N PHE A 198 -0.84 -4.07 -7.60
CA PHE A 198 -0.49 -4.27 -9.01
C PHE A 198 0.43 -5.50 -9.15
N LEU A 199 -0.09 -6.58 -9.73
CA LEU A 199 0.56 -7.89 -9.81
C LEU A 199 1.04 -8.20 -11.23
N ASP A 200 2.29 -8.62 -11.38
CA ASP A 200 2.78 -9.27 -12.59
C ASP A 200 2.41 -10.77 -12.58
N VAL A 201 1.59 -11.19 -13.54
CA VAL A 201 1.08 -12.56 -13.64
C VAL A 201 2.18 -13.56 -14.01
N ARG A 202 3.18 -13.12 -14.78
CA ARG A 202 4.25 -13.99 -15.27
C ARG A 202 5.13 -14.44 -14.11
N THR A 203 5.55 -13.49 -13.28
CA THR A 203 6.46 -13.69 -12.16
C THR A 203 5.74 -13.99 -10.85
N GLY A 204 4.49 -13.55 -10.70
CA GLY A 204 3.74 -13.60 -9.44
C GLY A 204 4.17 -12.51 -8.45
N THR A 205 4.93 -11.50 -8.87
CA THR A 205 5.41 -10.42 -7.99
C THR A 205 4.43 -9.26 -7.93
N ILE A 206 4.19 -8.74 -6.72
CA ILE A 206 3.49 -7.46 -6.53
C ILE A 206 4.49 -6.34 -6.82
N LEU A 207 4.18 -5.51 -7.81
CA LEU A 207 5.03 -4.41 -8.26
C LEU A 207 4.87 -3.18 -7.38
N PHE A 208 3.65 -2.88 -6.94
CA PHE A 208 3.35 -1.88 -5.91
C PHE A 208 1.94 -2.10 -5.33
N SER A 209 1.70 -1.47 -4.19
CA SER A 209 0.40 -1.44 -3.51
C SER A 209 0.05 0.01 -3.16
N VAL A 210 -1.21 0.39 -3.35
CA VAL A 210 -1.73 1.70 -2.94
C VAL A 210 -2.98 1.54 -2.10
N THR A 211 -3.14 2.42 -1.12
CA THR A 211 -4.29 2.46 -0.24
C THR A 211 -4.96 3.83 -0.27
N GLU A 212 -6.27 3.86 -0.12
CA GLU A 212 -7.08 5.07 0.02
C GLU A 212 -8.02 4.91 1.24
N PRO A 213 -7.92 5.79 2.24
CA PRO A 213 -8.86 5.77 3.35
C PRO A 213 -10.25 6.21 2.89
N LEU A 214 -11.28 5.55 3.41
CA LEU A 214 -12.68 5.83 3.18
C LEU A 214 -13.29 6.27 4.51
N GLN A 215 -14.01 7.39 4.52
CA GLN A 215 -14.70 7.83 5.74
C GLN A 215 -16.13 8.27 5.40
N VAL A 216 -17.08 7.72 6.15
CA VAL A 216 -18.50 8.05 6.07
C VAL A 216 -18.99 8.40 7.46
N SER A 217 -19.48 9.61 7.67
CA SER A 217 -20.13 10.01 8.92
C SER A 217 -21.46 10.65 8.60
N LYS A 218 -22.55 10.08 9.13
CA LYS A 218 -23.90 10.61 8.91
C LYS A 218 -24.78 10.41 10.13
N LYS A 219 -25.60 11.42 10.43
CA LYS A 219 -26.63 11.39 11.46
C LYS A 219 -27.94 10.99 10.79
N GLU A 220 -28.54 9.87 11.20
CA GLU A 220 -29.76 9.36 10.59
C GLU A 220 -30.81 8.96 11.64
N GLN A 221 -32.08 8.94 11.22
CA GLN A 221 -33.18 8.43 12.04
C GLN A 221 -33.17 6.90 12.03
N MET A 222 -33.59 6.28 13.14
CA MET A 222 -33.47 4.83 13.35
C MET A 222 -34.21 3.98 12.29
N ILE A 223 -35.34 4.50 11.78
CA ILE A 223 -36.12 3.83 10.73
C ILE A 223 -35.50 4.15 9.37
N GLY A 224 -34.93 3.14 8.72
CA GLY A 224 -34.35 3.28 7.38
C GLY A 224 -32.84 3.54 7.32
N ALA A 225 -32.20 3.84 8.45
CA ALA A 225 -30.75 4.09 8.53
C ALA A 225 -29.90 3.03 7.82
N ALA A 226 -30.27 1.74 7.93
CA ALA A 226 -29.52 0.67 7.30
C ALA A 226 -29.51 0.69 5.76
N ARG A 227 -30.50 1.31 5.10
CA ARG A 227 -30.52 1.44 3.62
C ARG A 227 -29.73 2.66 3.19
N SER A 228 -30.04 3.81 3.79
CA SER A 228 -29.36 5.08 3.50
C SER A 228 -27.86 5.03 3.84
N HIS A 229 -27.47 4.29 4.89
CA HIS A 229 -26.07 4.06 5.21
C HIS A 229 -25.36 3.23 4.13
N ARG A 230 -25.98 2.15 3.64
CA ARG A 230 -25.42 1.34 2.54
C ARG A 230 -25.29 2.12 1.24
N ASP A 231 -26.28 2.96 0.93
CA ASP A 231 -26.23 3.82 -0.25
C ASP A 231 -25.08 4.84 -0.15
N GLU A 232 -24.86 5.41 1.05
CA GLU A 232 -23.74 6.34 1.30
C GLU A 232 -22.38 5.63 1.27
N GLN A 233 -22.28 4.44 1.89
CA GLN A 233 -21.10 3.59 1.79
C GLN A 233 -20.76 3.29 0.33
N GLY A 234 -21.75 2.89 -0.48
CA GLY A 234 -21.56 2.63 -1.91
C GLY A 234 -21.09 3.86 -2.69
N LYS A 235 -21.60 5.05 -2.35
CA LYS A 235 -21.16 6.31 -2.96
C LYS A 235 -19.71 6.65 -2.57
N ILE A 236 -19.37 6.55 -1.30
CA ILE A 236 -18.01 6.84 -0.82
C ILE A 236 -17.02 5.79 -1.33
N ALA A 237 -17.42 4.53 -1.42
CA ALA A 237 -16.62 3.48 -2.07
C ALA A 237 -16.36 3.80 -3.55
N ALA A 238 -17.38 4.27 -4.28
CA ALA A 238 -17.23 4.68 -5.67
C ALA A 238 -16.32 5.91 -5.86
N ASP A 239 -16.38 6.89 -4.96
CA ASP A 239 -15.50 8.06 -4.99
C ASP A 239 -14.06 7.68 -4.59
N GLY A 240 -13.92 6.87 -3.55
CA GLY A 240 -12.65 6.29 -3.11
C GLY A 240 -11.99 5.44 -4.20
N ALA A 241 -12.76 4.63 -4.91
CA ALA A 241 -12.31 3.88 -6.08
C ALA A 241 -11.72 4.80 -7.17
N ARG A 242 -12.35 5.95 -7.47
CA ARG A 242 -11.80 6.91 -8.44
C ARG A 242 -10.52 7.56 -7.93
N SER A 243 -10.44 7.88 -6.65
CA SER A 243 -9.24 8.43 -6.02
C SER A 243 -8.08 7.43 -6.05
N LEU A 244 -8.36 6.19 -5.67
CA LEU A 244 -7.42 5.07 -5.71
C LEU A 244 -6.88 4.84 -7.14
N ALA A 245 -7.75 4.87 -8.16
CA ALA A 245 -7.32 4.74 -9.56
C ALA A 245 -6.33 5.84 -9.97
N LYS A 246 -6.51 7.08 -9.51
CA LYS A 246 -5.53 8.16 -9.75
C LYS A 246 -4.18 7.85 -9.10
N ARG A 247 -4.17 7.29 -7.88
CA ARG A 247 -2.92 6.85 -7.22
C ARG A 247 -2.24 5.72 -7.99
N VAL A 248 -3.01 4.75 -8.48
CA VAL A 248 -2.48 3.68 -9.35
C VAL A 248 -1.85 4.28 -10.61
N HIS A 249 -2.46 5.29 -11.23
CA HIS A 249 -1.87 5.97 -12.39
C HIS A 249 -0.53 6.63 -12.06
N VAL A 250 -0.46 7.36 -10.95
CA VAL A 250 0.78 8.00 -10.49
C VAL A 250 1.88 6.96 -10.23
N GLN A 251 1.56 5.87 -9.53
CA GLN A 251 2.53 4.81 -9.25
C GLN A 251 2.94 4.04 -10.51
N THR A 252 2.02 3.82 -11.45
CA THR A 252 2.33 3.19 -12.75
C THR A 252 3.32 4.05 -13.54
N ASN A 253 3.08 5.36 -13.61
CA ASN A 253 3.98 6.29 -14.30
C ASN A 253 5.36 6.33 -13.63
N ALA A 254 5.41 6.33 -12.29
CA ALA A 254 6.67 6.28 -11.55
C ALA A 254 7.42 4.97 -11.79
N LEU A 255 6.71 3.85 -11.82
CA LEU A 255 7.28 2.53 -12.10
C LEU A 255 7.83 2.43 -13.53
N VAL A 256 7.11 2.97 -14.52
CA VAL A 256 7.59 3.05 -15.91
C VAL A 256 8.86 3.90 -16.01
N ALA A 257 8.85 5.10 -15.43
CA ALA A 257 10.01 5.98 -15.43
C ALA A 257 11.23 5.33 -14.74
N PHE A 258 11.00 4.59 -13.65
CA PHE A 258 12.05 3.81 -12.99
C PHE A 258 12.60 2.70 -13.92
N ALA A 259 11.72 1.92 -14.55
CA ALA A 259 12.13 0.84 -15.44
C ALA A 259 12.92 1.38 -16.65
N GLU A 260 12.47 2.48 -17.25
CA GLU A 260 13.18 3.17 -18.35
C GLU A 260 14.58 3.65 -17.92
N ALA A 261 14.69 4.24 -16.73
CA ALA A 261 15.99 4.67 -16.19
C ALA A 261 16.94 3.48 -15.94
N THR A 262 16.41 2.32 -15.57
CA THR A 262 17.21 1.09 -15.39
C THR A 262 17.49 0.36 -16.70
N HIS A 263 16.70 0.57 -17.75
CA HIS A 263 16.90 -0.01 -19.08
C HIS A 263 18.12 0.63 -19.76
N GLY A 264 19.30 0.04 -19.51
CA GLY A 264 20.59 0.49 -20.07
C GLY A 264 21.63 0.87 -19.03
N MET A 265 21.25 1.04 -17.76
CA MET A 265 22.22 1.09 -16.66
C MET A 265 22.52 -0.34 -16.22
N GLN A 266 23.77 -0.79 -16.38
CA GLN A 266 24.20 -1.98 -15.67
C GLN A 266 24.01 -1.73 -14.17
N PRO A 267 23.41 -2.67 -13.41
CA PRO A 267 23.25 -2.52 -11.97
C PRO A 267 24.65 -2.37 -11.38
N ARG A 268 25.02 -1.14 -10.96
CA ARG A 268 26.25 -0.93 -10.22
C ARG A 268 26.09 -1.72 -8.93
N PRO A 269 26.95 -2.71 -8.64
CA PRO A 269 26.88 -3.42 -7.38
C PRO A 269 27.04 -2.37 -6.28
N LYS A 270 25.94 -2.11 -5.58
CA LYS A 270 25.96 -1.24 -4.42
C LYS A 270 26.65 -2.07 -3.36
N LEU A 271 27.97 -1.92 -3.25
CA LEU A 271 28.77 -2.50 -2.19
C LEU A 271 28.08 -2.10 -0.88
N LEU A 272 27.37 -3.06 -0.29
CA LEU A 272 26.85 -2.89 1.05
C LEU A 272 28.07 -2.60 1.93
N PRO A 273 28.01 -1.58 2.80
CA PRO A 273 29.10 -1.35 3.73
C PRO A 273 29.39 -2.66 4.45
N PRO A 274 30.68 -3.01 4.65
CA PRO A 274 31.05 -4.26 5.31
C PRO A 274 30.28 -4.36 6.63
N PRO A 275 29.81 -5.57 7.01
CA PRO A 275 29.05 -5.75 8.24
C PRO A 275 29.83 -5.14 9.39
N VAL A 276 29.21 -4.19 10.09
CA VAL A 276 29.80 -3.58 11.28
C VAL A 276 29.93 -4.71 12.29
N VAL A 277 31.14 -5.25 12.44
CA VAL A 277 31.45 -6.23 13.47
C VAL A 277 31.20 -5.53 14.79
N ALA A 278 30.11 -5.88 15.46
CA ALA A 278 29.81 -5.37 16.78
C ALA A 278 30.98 -5.76 17.69
N SER A 279 31.76 -4.77 18.13
CA SER A 279 32.81 -4.94 19.12
C SER A 279 32.18 -5.59 20.34
N SER A 280 32.51 -6.86 20.60
CA SER A 280 32.06 -7.54 21.82
C SER A 280 32.59 -6.76 23.02
N PRO A 281 31.73 -6.38 23.98
CA PRO A 281 32.18 -5.71 25.20
C PRO A 281 33.10 -6.67 25.96
N GLY A 282 34.30 -6.17 26.25
CA GLY A 282 35.44 -6.94 26.70
C GLY A 282 35.16 -7.83 27.91
N THR A 283 35.66 -9.06 27.82
CA THR A 283 35.98 -9.93 28.95
C THR A 283 37.05 -9.23 29.79
N GLY A 284 36.61 -8.53 30.84
CA GLY A 284 37.48 -8.00 31.87
C GLY A 284 38.22 -9.15 32.55
N VAL A 285 39.54 -9.14 32.40
CA VAL A 285 40.49 -10.00 33.09
C VAL A 285 40.44 -9.67 34.58
N ALA A 286 39.97 -10.60 35.41
CA ALA A 286 40.09 -10.51 36.86
C ALA A 286 41.48 -11.03 37.25
N SER A 287 42.30 -10.11 37.74
CA SER A 287 43.65 -10.33 38.25
C SER A 287 43.74 -11.39 39.34
N GLU A 288 44.67 -12.30 39.10
CA GLU A 288 45.55 -13.01 40.02
C GLU A 288 45.67 -12.39 41.43
N MET A 289 45.12 -13.09 42.44
CA MET A 289 45.37 -12.83 43.86
C MET A 289 46.45 -13.79 44.38
N GLY A 290 47.61 -13.21 44.71
CA GLY A 290 48.29 -13.38 45.98
C GLY A 290 48.66 -14.80 46.43
N LEU A 291 49.86 -15.24 46.05
CA LEU A 291 50.59 -16.31 46.71
C LEU A 291 51.43 -15.72 47.87
N ALA A 292 51.00 -15.93 49.11
CA ALA A 292 51.85 -15.75 50.30
C ALA A 292 52.37 -17.12 50.75
N LYS A 293 53.69 -17.27 50.83
CA LYS A 293 54.38 -18.38 51.50
C LYS A 293 54.89 -17.92 52.87
N PRO A 294 55.13 -18.86 53.80
CA PRO A 294 55.43 -18.59 55.21
C PRO A 294 56.80 -17.93 55.44
#